data_AF-A0A9D1C031-F1
#
_entry.id   AF-A0A9D1C031-F1
#
_cell.length_a   1.000
_cell.length_b   1.000
_cell.length_c   1.000
_cell.angle_alpha   90.00
_cell.angle_beta   90.00
_cell.angle_gamma   90.00
#
_symmetry.space_group_name_H-M   'P 1'
#
loop_
_entity.id
_entity.type
_entity.pdbx_description
1 polymer ?
#
loop_
_entity_poly.entity_id
_entity_poly.type
_entity_poly.pdbx_seq_one_letter_code
_entity_poly.pdbx_strand_id
1 'polypeptide(L)'
;MSKKESIAYLRAAKSSVVQWRSHVQGYALGMPVDQRHLPLVHTDSFYGRWYYSEGQQLSSLPSYDAINDYLEDVHHKYMELHKLLQTPIKKAGLFGSQDKLDQERKEQVKVLMDSTFVSAKMLVDATIQLEHELMELSDEEFDKLI
;
A
#
# COMPACT_ATOMS: atom_id res chain seq x y z
N MET A 1 -3.79 3.51 -25.91
CA MET A 1 -3.03 4.28 -24.90
C MET A 1 -1.61 4.35 -25.42
N SER A 2 -0.95 5.50 -25.36
CA SER A 2 0.47 5.60 -25.75
C SER A 2 1.38 5.13 -24.59
N LYS A 3 2.59 4.69 -24.93
CA LYS A 3 3.64 4.34 -23.94
C LYS A 3 3.82 5.41 -22.87
N LYS A 4 3.85 6.67 -23.30
CA LYS A 4 3.98 7.84 -22.44
C LYS A 4 2.81 7.97 -21.45
N GLU A 5 1.58 7.73 -21.92
CA GLU A 5 0.39 7.74 -21.06
C GLU A 5 0.42 6.59 -20.06
N SER A 6 0.79 5.37 -20.47
CA SER A 6 0.92 4.22 -19.55
C SER A 6 1.94 4.48 -18.44
N ILE A 7 3.11 5.04 -18.79
CA ILE A 7 4.13 5.43 -17.80
C ILE A 7 3.58 6.52 -16.86
N ALA A 8 2.82 7.49 -17.38
CA ALA A 8 2.22 8.53 -16.55
C ALA A 8 1.19 7.96 -15.56
N TYR A 9 0.32 7.04 -16.00
CA TYR A 9 -0.63 6.36 -15.11
C TYR A 9 0.06 5.50 -14.06
N LEU A 10 1.07 4.72 -14.46
CA LEU A 10 1.89 3.92 -13.54
C LEU A 10 2.55 4.80 -12.47
N ARG A 11 3.10 5.96 -12.85
CA ARG A 11 3.68 6.92 -11.91
C ARG A 11 2.64 7.51 -10.97
N ALA A 12 1.45 7.85 -11.47
CA ALA A 12 0.35 8.33 -10.63
C ALA A 12 -0.09 7.26 -9.63
N ALA A 13 -0.21 6.01 -10.06
CA ALA A 13 -0.50 4.87 -9.20
C ALA A 13 0.58 4.73 -8.10
N LYS A 14 1.87 4.69 -8.47
CA LYS A 14 2.99 4.66 -7.53
C LYS A 14 2.92 5.79 -6.50
N SER A 15 2.69 7.03 -6.94
CA SER A 15 2.55 8.19 -6.05
C SER A 15 1.38 8.03 -5.07
N SER A 16 0.28 7.40 -5.49
CA SER A 16 -0.87 7.15 -4.62
C SER A 16 -0.53 6.23 -3.44
N VAL A 17 0.36 5.24 -3.62
CA VAL A 17 0.84 4.35 -2.52
C VAL A 17 1.65 5.15 -1.51
N VAL A 18 2.51 6.06 -1.98
CA VAL A 18 3.31 6.94 -1.10
C VAL A 18 2.42 7.90 -0.29
N GLN A 19 1.39 8.45 -0.93
CA GLN A 19 0.40 9.30 -0.24
C GLN A 19 -0.41 8.49 0.78
N TRP A 20 -0.90 7.32 0.38
CA TRP A 20 -1.61 6.39 1.26
C TRP A 20 -0.78 6.04 2.50
N ARG A 21 0.51 5.70 2.33
CA ARG A 21 1.43 5.44 3.45
C ARG A 21 1.48 6.62 4.43
N SER A 22 1.57 7.85 3.91
CA SER A 22 1.59 9.06 4.75
C SER A 22 0.28 9.24 5.52
N HIS A 23 -0.86 8.93 4.89
CA HIS A 23 -2.17 8.92 5.54
C HIS A 23 -2.27 7.85 6.64
N VAL A 24 -1.79 6.63 6.38
CA VAL A 24 -1.72 5.56 7.38
C VAL A 24 -0.86 5.98 8.58
N GLN A 25 0.28 6.62 8.34
CA GLN A 25 1.14 7.15 9.40
C GLN A 25 0.41 8.18 10.26
N GLY A 26 -0.22 9.18 9.62
CA GLY A 26 -0.99 10.19 10.34
C GLY A 26 -2.10 9.57 11.19
N TYR A 27 -2.85 8.62 10.60
CA TYR A 27 -3.93 7.91 11.28
C TYR A 27 -3.43 7.11 12.50
N ALA A 28 -2.32 6.36 12.36
CA ALA A 28 -1.72 5.61 13.46
C ALA A 28 -1.21 6.51 14.60
N LEU A 29 -0.83 7.74 14.29
CA LEU A 29 -0.41 8.76 15.26
C LEU A 29 -1.59 9.56 15.84
N GLY A 30 -2.83 9.21 15.49
CA GLY A 30 -4.04 9.87 16.00
C GLY A 30 -4.40 11.18 15.31
N MET A 31 -3.80 11.48 14.15
CA MET A 31 -4.19 12.63 13.34
C MET A 31 -5.54 12.37 12.66
N PRO A 32 -6.41 13.39 12.51
CA PRO A 32 -7.62 13.27 11.73
C PRO A 32 -7.26 13.04 10.26
N VAL A 33 -7.65 11.89 9.72
CA VAL A 33 -7.48 11.54 8.32
C VAL A 33 -8.83 11.13 7.76
N ASP A 34 -9.17 11.67 6.60
CA ASP A 34 -10.35 11.25 5.85
C ASP A 34 -10.23 9.77 5.48
N GLN A 35 -11.20 8.97 5.91
CA GLN A 35 -11.22 7.52 5.69
C GLN A 35 -11.26 7.14 4.21
N ARG A 36 -11.67 8.07 3.31
CA ARG A 36 -11.58 7.86 1.86
C ARG A 36 -10.15 7.70 1.35
N HIS A 37 -9.15 8.18 2.10
CA HIS A 37 -7.73 7.98 1.81
C HIS A 37 -7.16 6.68 2.41
N LEU A 38 -7.98 5.90 3.12
CA LEU A 38 -7.57 4.73 3.90
C LEU A 38 -8.41 3.49 3.53
N PRO A 39 -8.42 3.07 2.25
CA PRO A 39 -9.12 1.86 1.83
C PRO A 39 -8.59 0.64 2.59
N LEU A 40 -9.51 -0.16 3.15
CA LEU A 40 -9.17 -1.42 3.82
C LEU A 40 -8.98 -2.56 2.81
N VAL A 41 -9.77 -2.54 1.74
CA VAL A 41 -9.68 -3.53 0.66
C VAL A 41 -8.78 -2.97 -0.43
N HIS A 42 -7.80 -3.76 -0.85
CA HIS A 42 -6.78 -3.31 -1.80
C HIS A 42 -7.36 -2.87 -3.16
N THR A 43 -8.43 -3.53 -3.64
CA THR A 43 -9.16 -3.17 -4.87
C THR A 43 -9.84 -1.80 -4.80
N ASP A 44 -10.11 -1.29 -3.60
CA ASP A 44 -10.73 0.01 -3.38
C ASP A 44 -9.70 1.15 -3.34
N SER A 45 -8.42 0.83 -3.37
CA SER A 45 -7.35 1.84 -3.47
C SER A 45 -7.24 2.39 -4.89
N PHE A 46 -6.71 3.61 -5.03
CA PHE A 46 -6.42 4.17 -6.35
C PHE A 46 -5.45 3.27 -7.12
N TYR A 47 -4.41 2.77 -6.43
CA TYR A 47 -3.46 1.84 -7.00
C TYR A 47 -4.13 0.53 -7.42
N GLY A 48 -4.95 -0.08 -6.55
CA GLY A 48 -5.63 -1.34 -6.86
C GLY A 48 -6.60 -1.21 -8.01
N ARG A 49 -7.37 -0.11 -8.09
CA ARG A 49 -8.22 0.16 -9.26
C ARG A 49 -7.41 0.22 -10.54
N TRP A 50 -6.29 0.96 -10.54
CA TRP A 50 -5.40 0.99 -11.70
C TRP A 50 -4.87 -0.42 -12.03
N TYR A 51 -4.36 -1.16 -11.04
CA TYR A 51 -3.80 -2.50 -11.23
C TYR A 51 -4.81 -3.42 -11.93
N TYR A 52 -6.04 -3.49 -11.42
CA TYR A 52 -7.10 -4.35 -11.95
C TYR A 52 -7.89 -3.77 -13.13
N SER A 53 -7.49 -2.62 -13.69
CA SER A 53 -8.13 -2.07 -14.89
C SER A 53 -7.09 -1.64 -15.92
N GLU A 54 -6.71 -0.36 -16.00
CA GLU A 54 -5.77 0.10 -17.03
C GLU A 54 -4.40 -0.60 -16.96
N GLY A 55 -3.97 -0.98 -15.75
CA GLY A 55 -2.73 -1.70 -15.52
C GLY A 55 -2.71 -3.10 -16.12
N GLN A 56 -3.85 -3.77 -16.31
CA GLN A 56 -3.91 -5.13 -16.87
C GLN A 56 -3.32 -5.24 -18.27
N GLN A 57 -3.27 -4.12 -19.01
CA GLN A 57 -2.59 -4.06 -20.31
C GLN A 57 -1.11 -4.41 -20.21
N LEU A 58 -0.52 -4.30 -19.02
CA LEU A 58 0.89 -4.58 -18.76
C LEU A 58 1.12 -6.02 -18.26
N SER A 59 0.10 -6.88 -18.26
CA SER A 59 0.16 -8.20 -17.63
C SER A 59 1.09 -9.20 -18.31
N SER A 60 1.54 -8.92 -19.53
CA SER A 60 2.57 -9.75 -20.19
C SER A 60 3.99 -9.47 -19.68
N LEU A 61 4.18 -8.39 -18.90
CA LEU A 61 5.46 -8.03 -18.33
C LEU A 61 5.72 -8.81 -17.03
N PRO A 62 6.89 -9.46 -16.88
CA PRO A 62 7.16 -10.31 -15.71
C PRO A 62 7.00 -9.59 -14.37
N SER A 63 7.33 -8.29 -14.31
CA SER A 63 7.23 -7.51 -13.08
C SER A 63 5.80 -7.12 -12.71
N TYR A 64 4.83 -7.27 -13.62
CA TYR A 64 3.43 -6.99 -13.32
C TYR A 64 2.83 -8.01 -12.36
N ASP A 65 3.14 -9.30 -12.52
CA ASP A 65 2.56 -10.36 -11.68
C ASP A 65 3.00 -10.23 -10.22
N ALA A 66 4.27 -9.87 -9.99
CA ALA A 66 4.82 -9.69 -8.64
C ALA A 66 4.13 -8.55 -7.86
N ILE A 67 3.49 -7.59 -8.54
CA ILE A 67 2.78 -6.49 -7.89
C ILE A 67 1.60 -6.99 -7.08
N ASN A 68 0.88 -8.02 -7.54
CA ASN A 68 -0.33 -8.46 -6.84
C ASN A 68 -0.03 -8.92 -5.41
N ASP A 69 1.01 -9.74 -5.27
CA ASP A 69 1.42 -10.29 -3.97
C ASP A 69 1.76 -9.16 -2.99
N TYR A 70 2.48 -8.13 -3.43
CA TYR A 70 2.81 -6.98 -2.60
C TYR A 70 1.60 -6.08 -2.32
N LEU A 71 0.66 -5.96 -3.26
CA LEU A 71 -0.57 -5.17 -3.11
C LEU A 71 -1.52 -5.79 -2.08
N GLU A 72 -1.64 -7.12 -2.09
CA GLU A 72 -2.42 -7.87 -1.10
C GLU A 72 -1.76 -7.81 0.28
N ASP A 73 -0.45 -8.09 0.36
CA ASP A 73 0.30 -8.12 1.61
C ASP A 73 0.28 -6.78 2.35
N VAL A 74 0.46 -5.66 1.63
CA VAL A 74 0.43 -4.33 2.27
C VAL A 74 -0.93 -4.00 2.87
N HIS A 75 -2.03 -4.35 2.20
CA HIS A 75 -3.37 -4.10 2.72
C HIS A 75 -3.75 -5.08 3.81
N HIS A 76 -3.29 -6.34 3.75
CA HIS A 76 -3.45 -7.30 4.83
C HIS A 76 -2.84 -6.77 6.14
N LYS A 77 -1.57 -6.34 6.09
CA LYS A 77 -0.87 -5.74 7.25
C LYS A 77 -1.54 -4.45 7.73
N TYR A 78 -2.01 -3.61 6.81
CA TYR A 78 -2.78 -2.43 7.16
C TYR A 78 -4.09 -2.78 7.88
N MET A 79 -4.81 -3.81 7.44
CA MET A 79 -6.04 -4.27 8.12
C MET A 79 -5.75 -4.74 9.55
N GLU A 80 -4.63 -5.41 9.80
CA GLU A 80 -4.22 -5.79 11.16
C GLU A 80 -3.95 -4.57 12.04
N LEU A 81 -3.18 -3.59 11.52
CA LEU A 81 -2.95 -2.31 12.20
C LEU A 81 -4.27 -1.59 12.48
N HIS A 82 -5.16 -1.50 11.49
CA HIS A 82 -6.45 -0.85 11.61
C HIS A 82 -7.31 -1.50 12.71
N LYS A 83 -7.38 -2.83 12.75
CA LYS A 83 -8.07 -3.59 13.82
C LYS A 83 -7.49 -3.27 15.19
N LEU A 84 -6.17 -3.23 15.33
CA LEU A 84 -5.53 -2.88 16.60
C LEU A 84 -5.90 -1.46 17.03
N LEU A 85 -5.84 -0.48 16.12
CA LEU A 85 -6.18 0.92 16.40
C LEU A 85 -7.63 1.10 16.83
N GLN A 86 -8.57 0.36 16.23
CA GLN A 86 -10.00 0.37 16.57
C GLN A 86 -10.33 -0.42 17.84
N THR A 87 -9.44 -1.30 18.30
CA THR A 87 -9.67 -2.08 19.52
C THR A 87 -9.61 -1.16 20.75
N PRO A 88 -10.64 -1.18 21.63
CA PRO A 88 -10.63 -0.40 22.86
C PRO A 88 -9.41 -0.70 23.72
N ILE A 89 -8.86 0.34 24.35
CA ILE A 89 -7.72 0.19 25.26
C ILE A 89 -8.15 -0.67 26.46
N LYS A 90 -7.37 -1.71 26.75
CA LYS A 90 -7.58 -2.56 27.93
C LYS A 90 -7.31 -1.74 29.19
N LYS A 91 -8.23 -1.81 30.15
CA LYS A 91 -8.03 -1.23 31.49
C LYS A 91 -7.32 -2.23 32.39
N ALA A 92 -6.34 -1.76 33.14
CA ALA A 92 -5.71 -2.55 34.18
C ALA A 92 -6.74 -2.99 35.25
N GLY A 93 -6.64 -4.25 35.69
CA GLY A 93 -7.35 -4.71 36.88
C GLY A 93 -6.68 -4.23 38.18
N LEU A 94 -7.20 -4.65 39.34
CA LEU A 94 -6.78 -4.19 40.67
C LEU A 94 -5.28 -4.36 41.00
N PHE A 95 -4.56 -5.20 40.25
CA PHE A 95 -3.13 -5.46 40.43
C PHE A 95 -2.30 -5.22 39.15
N GLY A 96 -2.90 -4.65 38.10
CA GLY A 96 -2.23 -4.38 36.83
C GLY A 96 -1.64 -2.96 36.75
N SER A 97 -0.58 -2.80 35.96
CA SER A 97 -0.06 -1.47 35.59
C SER A 97 -0.70 -1.03 34.27
N GLN A 98 -1.40 0.10 34.28
CA GLN A 98 -1.93 0.70 33.05
C GLN A 98 -0.80 1.12 32.10
N ASP A 99 0.28 1.70 32.65
CA ASP A 99 1.45 2.10 31.85
C ASP A 99 2.05 0.92 31.09
N LYS A 100 2.13 -0.26 31.72
CA LYS A 100 2.63 -1.46 31.05
C LYS A 100 1.75 -1.86 29.86
N LEU A 101 0.42 -1.86 30.04
CA LEU A 101 -0.54 -2.16 28.96
C LEU A 101 -0.44 -1.15 27.82
N ASP A 102 -0.28 0.13 28.14
CA ASP A 102 -0.17 1.20 27.16
C ASP A 102 1.15 1.10 26.37
N GLN A 103 2.26 0.75 27.03
CA GLN A 103 3.54 0.52 26.36
C GLN A 103 3.51 -0.72 25.46
N GLU A 104 2.93 -1.83 25.91
CA GLU A 104 2.75 -3.03 25.09
C GLU A 104 1.91 -2.72 23.84
N ARG A 105 0.82 -1.96 23.99
CA ARG A 105 -0.01 -1.54 22.86
C ARG A 105 0.76 -0.63 21.90
N LYS A 106 1.52 0.35 22.40
CA LYS A 106 2.34 1.24 21.58
C LYS A 106 3.36 0.47 20.77
N GLU A 107 4.02 -0.52 21.37
CA GLU A 107 4.97 -1.37 20.67
C GLU A 107 4.30 -2.22 19.58
N GLN A 108 3.12 -2.80 19.86
CA GLN A 108 2.35 -3.53 18.85
C GLN A 108 1.95 -2.64 17.66
N VAL A 109 1.49 -1.41 17.94
CA VAL A 109 1.18 -0.43 16.89
C VAL A 109 2.43 -0.13 16.07
N LYS A 110 3.58 0.10 16.72
CA LYS A 110 4.85 0.38 16.04
C LYS A 110 5.26 -0.78 15.13
N VAL A 111 5.25 -2.02 15.64
CA VAL A 111 5.61 -3.22 14.86
C VAL A 111 4.71 -3.39 13.63
N LEU A 112 3.40 -3.27 13.79
CA LEU A 112 2.45 -3.38 12.67
C LEU A 112 2.60 -2.24 11.66
N MET A 113 2.85 -1.02 12.15
CA MET A 113 3.12 0.14 11.29
C MET A 113 4.40 -0.04 10.48
N ASP A 114 5.50 -0.46 11.11
CA ASP A 114 6.77 -0.72 10.44
C ASP A 114 6.61 -1.84 9.40
N SER A 115 5.92 -2.94 9.75
CA SER A 115 5.60 -4.04 8.84
C SER A 115 4.79 -3.57 7.62
N THR A 116 3.74 -2.76 7.85
CA THR A 116 2.93 -2.16 6.78
C THR A 116 3.78 -1.28 5.86
N PHE A 117 4.71 -0.49 6.41
CA PHE A 117 5.55 0.41 5.62
C PHE A 117 6.64 -0.31 4.83
N VAL A 118 7.19 -1.41 5.37
CA VAL A 118 8.07 -2.30 4.63
C VAL A 118 7.33 -2.87 3.41
N SER A 119 6.11 -3.38 3.59
CA SER A 119 5.32 -3.89 2.46
C SER A 119 4.93 -2.80 1.45
N ALA A 120 4.59 -1.60 1.90
CA ALA A 120 4.33 -0.47 1.03
C ALA A 120 5.56 -0.12 0.18
N LYS A 121 6.77 -0.21 0.77
CA LYS A 121 8.02 -0.02 0.04
C LYS A 121 8.21 -1.11 -1.01
N MET A 122 7.98 -2.38 -0.68
CA MET A 122 8.09 -3.49 -1.64
C MET A 122 7.15 -3.30 -2.84
N LEU A 123 5.92 -2.86 -2.59
CA LEU A 123 4.97 -2.52 -3.66
C LEU A 123 5.50 -1.38 -4.55
N VAL A 124 6.05 -0.33 -3.96
CA VAL A 124 6.65 0.79 -4.71
C VAL A 124 7.85 0.31 -5.53
N ASP A 125 8.72 -0.51 -4.96
CA ASP A 125 9.91 -1.04 -5.65
C ASP A 125 9.51 -1.94 -6.83
N ALA A 126 8.52 -2.82 -6.66
CA ALA A 126 7.97 -3.64 -7.75
C ALA A 126 7.36 -2.77 -8.87
N THR A 127 6.68 -1.69 -8.50
CA THR A 127 6.14 -0.72 -9.47
C THR A 127 7.25 0.00 -10.24
N ILE A 128 8.38 0.31 -9.58
CA ILE A 128 9.56 0.90 -10.23
C ILE A 128 10.18 -0.09 -11.22
N GLN A 129 10.24 -1.37 -10.86
CA GLN A 129 10.75 -2.39 -11.78
C GLN A 129 9.86 -2.51 -13.03
N LEU A 130 8.54 -2.52 -12.88
CA LEU A 130 7.62 -2.46 -14.01
C LEU A 130 7.84 -1.18 -14.85
N GLU A 131 8.05 -0.03 -14.21
CA GLU A 131 8.34 1.22 -14.92
C GLU A 131 9.61 1.14 -15.77
N HIS A 132 10.68 0.51 -15.23
CA HIS A 132 11.91 0.28 -15.98
C HIS A 132 11.68 -0.63 -17.19
N GLU A 133 10.95 -1.75 -17.03
CA GLU A 133 10.60 -2.63 -18.15
C GLU A 133 9.83 -1.88 -19.24
N LEU A 134 8.82 -1.07 -18.87
CA LEU A 134 8.12 -0.23 -19.84
C LEU A 134 9.08 0.74 -20.54
N MET A 135 9.97 1.39 -19.80
CA MET A 135 10.89 2.36 -20.38
C MET A 135 11.84 1.75 -21.41
N GLU A 136 12.25 0.49 -21.22
CA GLU A 136 13.18 -0.23 -22.11
C GLU A 136 12.55 -0.64 -23.45
N LEU A 137 11.24 -0.83 -23.52
CA LEU A 137 10.54 -1.14 -24.78
C LEU A 137 10.68 0.02 -25.77
N SER A 138 10.86 -0.26 -27.05
CA SER A 138 10.56 0.72 -28.11
C SER A 138 9.05 1.00 -28.18
N ASP A 139 8.66 2.09 -28.85
CA ASP A 139 7.22 2.36 -29.08
C ASP A 139 6.56 1.23 -29.89
N GLU A 140 7.29 0.61 -30.83
CA GLU A 140 6.79 -0.51 -31.63
C GLU A 140 6.64 -1.82 -30.81
N GLU A 141 7.54 -2.09 -29.86
CA GLU A 141 7.40 -3.20 -28.92
C GLU A 141 6.25 -2.97 -27.94
N PHE A 142 6.09 -1.72 -27.48
CA PHE A 142 4.98 -1.34 -26.63
C PHE A 142 3.64 -1.50 -27.35
N ASP A 143 3.51 -1.05 -28.61
CA ASP A 143 2.28 -1.20 -29.39
C ASP A 143 1.89 -2.66 -29.65
N LYS A 144 2.83 -3.61 -29.59
CA LYS A 144 2.57 -5.05 -29.69
C LYS A 144 2.09 -5.68 -28.37
N LEU A 145 2.22 -4.96 -27.27
CA LEU A 145 1.91 -5.43 -25.91
C LEU A 145 0.47 -5.10 -25.50
N ILE A 146 -0.10 -4.02 -26.03
CA ILE A 146 -1.43 -3.47 -25.71
C ILE A 146 -2.54 -3.88 -26.68
#